data_AF-A0A949T7Z0-F1
#
_entry.id   AF-A0A949T7Z0-F1
#
_cell.length_a   1.000
_cell.length_b   1.000
_cell.length_c   1.000
_cell.angle_alpha   90.00
_cell.angle_beta   90.00
_cell.angle_gamma   90.00
#
_symmetry.space_group_name_H-M   'P 1'
#
loop_
_entity.id
_entity.type
_entity.pdbx_description
1 polymer ?
#
loop_
_entity_poly.entity_id
_entity_poly.type
_entity_poly.pdbx_seq_one_letter_code
_entity_poly.pdbx_strand_id
1 'polypeptide(L)'
;MEKNLDKKVYQAGRKSQPKPKRTSLVSLRLTEEEKEAWEAKAEEVGLGNNLSKFIRYCVEHRHIAPPAPAINSDTYAELGRIGNNINQIAYAINRAIKMGEPVTTSLEEIEALKPLLQEVKLQLLGMPFQYNPDKNVVSE
;
A
#
# COMPACT_ATOMS: atom_id res chain seq x y z
N MET A 1 24.17 27.02 28.24
CA MET A 1 24.38 25.58 28.05
C MET A 1 23.32 25.09 27.07
N GLU A 2 23.73 24.93 25.82
CA GLU A 2 22.87 24.56 24.69
C GLU A 2 22.36 23.12 24.87
N LYS A 3 21.04 22.93 24.84
CA LYS A 3 20.43 21.60 24.73
C LYS A 3 20.58 21.13 23.28
N ASN A 4 21.51 20.21 23.06
CA ASN A 4 21.60 19.43 21.83
C ASN A 4 20.30 18.61 21.69
N LEU A 5 19.41 19.06 20.81
CA LEU A 5 18.24 18.28 20.40
C LEU A 5 18.71 17.31 19.31
N ASP A 6 19.03 16.08 19.73
CA ASP A 6 19.32 14.96 18.85
C ASP A 6 18.22 14.82 17.79
N LYS A 7 18.56 15.18 16.55
CA LYS A 7 17.70 14.96 15.39
C LYS A 7 17.52 13.45 15.22
N LYS A 8 16.39 12.89 15.66
CA LYS A 8 15.94 11.56 15.23
C LYS A 8 15.75 11.59 13.71
N VAL A 9 16.77 11.17 12.99
CA VAL A 9 16.70 10.90 11.56
C VAL A 9 15.75 9.73 11.38
N TYR A 10 14.55 9.98 10.86
CA TYR A 10 13.63 8.93 10.46
C TYR A 10 14.30 8.09 9.37
N GLN A 11 14.81 6.92 9.74
CA GLN A 11 15.28 5.95 8.77
C GLN A 11 14.07 5.36 8.05
N ALA A 12 14.04 5.53 6.73
CA ALA A 12 13.10 4.82 5.87
C ALA A 12 13.16 3.31 6.20
N GLY A 13 12.00 2.67 6.26
CA GLY A 13 11.79 1.34 6.81
C GLY A 13 12.84 0.29 6.41
N ARG A 14 13.10 -0.65 7.34
CA ARG A 14 14.03 -1.77 7.22
C ARG A 14 14.01 -2.36 5.80
N LYS A 15 15.12 -2.23 5.06
CA LYS A 15 15.26 -2.84 3.73
C LYS A 15 14.97 -4.34 3.85
N SER A 16 13.88 -4.81 3.27
CA SER A 16 13.53 -6.23 3.31
C SER A 16 14.64 -7.02 2.62
N GLN A 17 15.09 -8.11 3.24
CA GLN A 17 16.05 -9.01 2.60
C GLN A 17 15.47 -9.49 1.24
N PRO A 18 16.29 -9.53 0.18
CA PRO A 18 15.83 -9.96 -1.13
C PRO A 18 15.33 -11.41 -1.02
N LYS A 19 14.09 -11.66 -1.45
CA LYS A 19 13.53 -13.01 -1.49
C LYS A 19 14.36 -13.89 -2.43
N PRO A 20 14.59 -15.18 -2.10
CA PRO A 20 15.33 -16.09 -2.97
C PRO A 20 14.66 -16.17 -4.35
N LYS A 21 15.46 -16.08 -5.40
CA LYS A 21 14.99 -16.21 -6.79
C LYS A 21 14.62 -17.67 -7.08
N ARG A 22 13.51 -17.87 -7.80
CA ARG A 22 13.10 -19.20 -8.25
C ARG A 22 13.86 -19.55 -9.52
N THR A 23 14.67 -20.61 -9.47
CA THR A 23 15.54 -21.04 -10.59
C THR A 23 15.14 -22.40 -11.17
N SER A 24 14.46 -23.25 -10.40
CA SER A 24 13.99 -24.56 -10.86
C SER A 24 12.74 -24.43 -11.75
N LEU A 25 12.77 -25.10 -12.90
CA LEU A 25 11.67 -25.14 -13.86
C LEU A 25 10.95 -26.49 -13.79
N VAL A 26 9.62 -26.46 -13.71
CA VAL A 26 8.73 -27.62 -13.81
C VAL A 26 7.96 -27.48 -15.11
N SER A 27 8.09 -28.45 -16.01
CA SER A 27 7.36 -28.49 -17.29
C SER A 27 6.24 -29.53 -17.23
N LEU A 28 5.09 -29.18 -17.79
CA LEU A 28 3.91 -30.04 -17.88
C LEU A 28 3.48 -30.07 -19.35
N ARG A 29 3.09 -31.25 -19.85
CA ARG A 29 2.43 -31.36 -21.15
C ARG A 29 0.93 -31.27 -20.91
N LEU A 30 0.26 -30.41 -21.66
CA LEU A 30 -1.17 -30.17 -21.60
C LEU A 30 -1.73 -30.28 -23.01
N THR A 31 -2.99 -30.69 -23.12
CA THR A 31 -3.76 -30.44 -24.35
C THR A 31 -4.10 -28.94 -24.46
N GLU A 32 -4.53 -28.50 -25.63
CA GLU A 32 -4.95 -27.09 -25.78
C GLU A 32 -6.19 -26.80 -24.92
N GLU A 33 -7.15 -27.73 -24.83
CA GLU A 33 -8.34 -27.52 -23.99
C GLU A 33 -7.99 -27.44 -22.49
N GLU A 34 -7.02 -28.25 -22.03
CA GLU A 34 -6.56 -28.19 -20.65
C GLU A 34 -5.91 -26.85 -20.33
N LYS A 35 -5.09 -26.34 -21.26
CA LYS A 35 -4.40 -25.06 -21.10
C LYS A 35 -5.39 -23.91 -21.06
N GLU A 36 -6.35 -23.86 -22.00
CA GLU A 36 -7.40 -22.84 -22.02
C GLU A 36 -8.23 -22.87 -20.73
N ALA A 37 -8.61 -24.06 -20.26
CA ALA A 37 -9.37 -24.21 -19.02
C ALA A 37 -8.59 -23.71 -17.80
N TRP A 38 -7.25 -23.84 -17.79
CA TRP A 38 -6.42 -23.33 -16.70
C TRP A 38 -6.23 -21.81 -16.79
N GLU A 39 -6.09 -21.27 -17.98
CA GLU A 39 -6.01 -19.83 -18.21
C GLU A 39 -7.32 -19.13 -17.81
N ALA A 40 -8.47 -19.69 -18.18
CA ALA A 40 -9.79 -19.19 -17.76
C ALA A 40 -9.94 -19.17 -16.23
N LYS A 41 -9.58 -20.27 -15.55
CA LYS A 41 -9.59 -20.32 -14.07
C LYS A 41 -8.63 -19.32 -13.45
N ALA A 42 -7.47 -19.09 -14.07
CA ALA A 42 -6.52 -18.10 -13.62
C ALA A 42 -7.07 -16.68 -13.78
N GLU A 43 -7.79 -16.41 -14.86
CA GLU A 43 -8.43 -15.12 -15.12
C GLU A 43 -9.55 -14.82 -14.12
N GLU A 44 -10.42 -15.79 -13.83
CA GLU A 44 -11.48 -15.68 -12.81
C GLU A 44 -10.94 -15.24 -11.44
N VAL A 45 -9.74 -15.70 -11.07
CA VAL A 45 -9.09 -15.35 -9.79
C VAL A 45 -8.13 -14.16 -9.88
N GLY A 46 -8.10 -13.44 -11.01
CA GLY A 46 -7.26 -12.26 -11.20
C GLY A 46 -5.77 -12.56 -11.41
N LEU A 47 -5.42 -13.78 -11.80
CA LEU A 47 -4.06 -14.26 -12.08
C LEU A 47 -3.86 -14.63 -13.55
N GLY A 48 -4.72 -14.19 -14.47
CA GLY A 48 -4.66 -14.53 -15.90
C GLY A 48 -3.32 -14.18 -16.57
N ASN A 49 -2.62 -13.13 -16.09
CA ASN A 49 -1.29 -12.77 -16.58
C ASN A 49 -0.14 -13.63 -16.01
N ASN A 50 -0.41 -14.58 -15.12
CA ASN A 50 0.61 -15.39 -14.45
C ASN A 50 0.10 -16.79 -14.07
N LEU A 51 -0.06 -17.64 -15.10
CA LEU A 51 -0.48 -19.03 -14.94
C LEU A 51 0.42 -19.83 -13.98
N SER A 52 1.74 -19.62 -14.00
CA SER A 52 2.66 -20.31 -13.09
C SER A 52 2.44 -19.94 -11.62
N LYS A 53 1.98 -18.72 -11.32
CA LYS A 53 1.62 -18.29 -9.97
C LYS A 53 0.29 -18.93 -9.54
N PHE A 54 -0.69 -19.00 -10.44
CA PHE A 54 -1.96 -19.69 -10.21
C PHE A 54 -1.74 -21.17 -9.84
N ILE A 55 -1.02 -21.92 -10.69
CA ILE A 55 -0.72 -23.34 -10.45
C ILE A 55 -0.05 -23.54 -9.09
N ARG A 56 0.93 -22.69 -8.74
CA ARG A 56 1.62 -22.77 -7.45
C ARG A 56 0.67 -22.55 -6.28
N TYR A 57 -0.25 -21.60 -6.37
CA TYR A 57 -1.23 -21.36 -5.31
C TYR A 57 -2.18 -22.53 -5.12
N CYS A 58 -2.62 -23.15 -6.23
CA CYS A 58 -3.43 -24.38 -6.17
C CYS A 58 -2.66 -25.52 -5.49
N VAL A 59 -1.41 -25.77 -5.88
CA VAL A 59 -0.57 -26.85 -5.30
C VAL A 59 -0.27 -26.59 -3.82
N GLU A 60 0.07 -25.35 -3.46
CA GLU A 60 0.40 -24.96 -2.09
C GLU A 60 -0.84 -24.73 -1.21
N HIS A 61 -2.06 -24.95 -1.74
CA HIS A 61 -3.34 -24.70 -1.05
C HIS A 61 -3.42 -23.29 -0.44
N ARG A 62 -2.81 -22.30 -1.10
CA ARG A 62 -2.85 -20.91 -0.63
C ARG A 62 -4.17 -20.27 -1.00
N HIS A 63 -4.72 -19.52 -0.05
CA HIS A 63 -5.86 -18.65 -0.32
C HIS A 63 -5.53 -17.67 -1.45
N ILE A 64 -6.29 -17.75 -2.55
CA ILE A 64 -6.23 -16.78 -3.65
C ILE A 64 -7.25 -15.70 -3.32
N ALA A 65 -6.76 -14.51 -2.98
CA ALA A 65 -7.66 -13.39 -2.74
C ALA A 65 -8.40 -13.04 -4.06
N PRO A 66 -9.72 -12.77 -4.00
CA PRO A 66 -10.46 -12.35 -5.19
C PRO A 66 -9.84 -11.08 -5.77
N PRO A 67 -9.89 -10.89 -7.10
CA PRO A 67 -9.42 -9.66 -7.72
C PRO A 67 -10.18 -8.46 -7.13
N ALA A 68 -9.45 -7.38 -6.86
CA ALA A 68 -10.08 -6.13 -6.46
C ALA A 68 -10.97 -5.64 -7.62
N PRO A 69 -12.23 -5.23 -7.37
CA PRO A 69 -13.09 -4.65 -8.40
C PRO A 69 -12.40 -3.48 -9.11
N ALA A 70 -12.60 -3.34 -10.43
CA ALA A 70 -12.00 -2.24 -11.22
C ALA A 70 -12.38 -0.84 -10.71
N ILE A 71 -13.58 -0.68 -10.16
CA ILE A 71 -14.02 0.56 -9.48
C ILE A 71 -13.05 0.93 -8.35
N ASN A 72 -12.49 -0.05 -7.66
CA ASN A 72 -11.60 0.18 -6.53
C ASN A 72 -10.20 0.61 -7.00
N SER A 73 -9.72 0.22 -8.19
CA SER A 73 -8.39 0.61 -8.65
C SER A 73 -8.30 2.08 -9.06
N ASP A 74 -9.29 2.58 -9.81
CA ASP A 74 -9.30 3.97 -10.27
C ASP A 74 -9.53 4.92 -9.10
N THR A 75 -10.50 4.58 -8.24
CA THR A 75 -10.77 5.32 -7.00
C THR A 75 -9.55 5.32 -6.08
N TYR A 76 -8.82 4.20 -6.00
CA TYR A 76 -7.57 4.12 -5.23
C TYR A 76 -6.46 5.00 -5.81
N ALA A 77 -6.34 5.07 -7.14
CA ALA A 77 -5.36 5.93 -7.80
C ALA A 77 -5.65 7.42 -7.54
N GLU A 78 -6.92 7.83 -7.62
CA GLU A 78 -7.35 9.19 -7.29
C GLU A 78 -7.09 9.53 -5.82
N LEU A 79 -7.35 8.60 -4.90
CA LEU A 79 -7.04 8.78 -3.49
C LEU A 79 -5.53 8.96 -3.26
N GLY A 80 -4.70 8.23 -4.00
CA GLY A 80 -3.24 8.39 -3.99
C GLY A 80 -2.79 9.78 -4.45
N ARG A 81 -3.44 10.35 -5.46
CA ARG A 81 -3.18 11.73 -5.93
C ARG A 81 -3.55 12.76 -4.86
N ILE A 82 -4.71 12.61 -4.24
CA ILE A 82 -5.16 13.48 -3.13
C ILE A 82 -4.17 13.42 -1.96
N GLY A 83 -3.76 12.21 -1.55
CA GLY A 83 -2.78 12.02 -0.48
C GLY A 83 -1.43 12.66 -0.79
N ASN A 84 -0.96 12.58 -2.03
CA ASN A 84 0.28 13.24 -2.46
C ASN A 84 0.18 14.76 -2.41
N ASN A 85 -0.94 15.34 -2.82
CA ASN A 85 -1.15 16.78 -2.75
C ASN A 85 -1.13 17.28 -1.30
N ILE A 86 -1.79 16.56 -0.41
CA ILE A 86 -1.78 16.87 1.04
C ILE A 86 -0.38 16.78 1.62
N ASN A 87 0.40 15.77 1.24
CA ASN A 87 1.78 15.64 1.69
C ASN A 87 2.67 16.79 1.18
N GLN A 88 2.43 17.28 -0.03
CA GLN A 88 3.12 18.46 -0.56
C GLN A 88 2.77 19.73 0.21
N ILE A 89 1.49 19.94 0.55
CA ILE A 89 1.04 21.07 1.37
C ILE A 89 1.70 20.99 2.76
N ALA A 90 1.67 19.82 3.41
CA ALA A 90 2.31 19.63 4.71
C ALA A 90 3.82 19.90 4.66
N TYR A 91 4.50 19.46 3.60
CA TYR A 91 5.92 19.73 3.39
C TYR A 91 6.20 21.23 3.19
N ALA A 92 5.39 21.91 2.39
CA ALA A 92 5.51 23.35 2.16
C ALA A 92 5.32 24.15 3.45
N ILE A 93 4.34 23.78 4.27
CA ILE A 93 4.11 24.41 5.57
C ILE A 93 5.29 24.15 6.52
N ASN A 94 5.73 22.91 6.67
CA ASN A 94 6.88 22.58 7.52
C ASN A 94 8.15 23.32 7.09
N ARG A 95 8.32 23.55 5.79
CA ARG A 95 9.41 24.37 5.25
C ARG A 95 9.24 25.85 5.62
N ALA A 96 8.05 26.42 5.47
CA ALA A 96 7.76 27.80 5.83
C ALA A 96 7.99 28.07 7.33
N ILE A 97 7.52 27.18 8.22
CA ILE A 97 7.77 27.23 9.67
C ILE A 97 9.28 27.26 9.96
N LYS A 98 10.04 26.37 9.30
CA LYS A 98 11.49 26.28 9.48
C LYS A 98 12.24 27.52 8.98
N MET A 99 11.70 28.20 7.97
CA MET A 99 12.27 29.41 7.38
C MET A 99 11.79 30.69 8.07
N GLY A 100 10.87 30.61 9.04
CA GLY A 100 10.28 31.76 9.72
C GLY A 100 9.30 32.55 8.86
N GLU A 101 8.77 31.94 7.80
CA GLU A 101 7.77 32.54 6.91
C GLU A 101 6.36 32.41 7.50
N PRO A 102 5.46 33.39 7.30
CA PRO A 102 4.11 33.33 7.82
C PRO A 102 3.30 32.21 7.15
N VAL A 103 2.86 31.25 7.94
CA VAL A 103 1.98 30.16 7.49
C VAL A 103 0.53 30.63 7.58
N THR A 104 -0.18 30.66 6.45
CA THR A 104 -1.59 31.09 6.39
C THR A 104 -2.58 29.92 6.50
N THR A 105 -2.10 28.68 6.58
CA THR A 105 -2.94 27.47 6.58
C THR A 105 -2.88 26.77 7.94
N SER A 106 -4.04 26.44 8.52
CA SER A 106 -4.16 25.70 9.77
C SER A 106 -3.61 24.28 9.60
N LEU A 107 -2.44 24.05 10.18
CA LEU A 107 -1.77 22.74 10.20
C LEU A 107 -2.69 21.63 10.76
N GLU A 108 -3.58 22.02 11.67
CA GLU A 108 -4.58 21.19 12.35
C GLU A 108 -5.61 20.57 11.38
N GLU A 109 -6.10 21.33 10.40
CA GLU A 109 -7.08 20.81 9.43
C GLU A 109 -6.46 19.74 8.54
N ILE A 110 -5.20 19.93 8.15
CA ILE A 110 -4.44 18.99 7.31
C ILE A 110 -4.12 17.70 8.06
N GLU A 111 -3.80 17.79 9.35
CA GLU A 111 -3.57 16.60 10.18
C GLU A 111 -4.86 15.80 10.41
N ALA A 112 -6.01 16.47 10.53
CA ALA A 112 -7.31 15.83 10.64
C ALA A 112 -7.74 15.06 9.37
N LEU A 113 -7.18 15.40 8.20
CA LEU A 113 -7.47 14.73 6.92
C LEU A 113 -6.78 13.37 6.75
N LYS A 114 -5.64 13.15 7.40
CA LYS A 114 -4.88 11.88 7.31
C LYS A 114 -5.69 10.64 7.71
N PRO A 115 -6.37 10.61 8.87
CA PRO A 115 -7.13 9.42 9.28
C PRO A 115 -8.32 9.13 8.36
N LEU A 116 -9.01 10.16 7.86
CA LEU A 116 -10.13 10.03 6.92
C LEU A 116 -9.69 9.39 5.59
N LEU A 117 -8.52 9.78 5.06
CA LEU A 117 -7.97 9.17 3.85
C LEU A 117 -7.53 7.73 4.06
N GLN A 118 -6.97 7.42 5.24
CA GLN A 118 -6.58 6.06 5.60
C GLN A 118 -7.80 5.14 5.69
N GLU A 119 -8.91 5.65 6.24
CA GLU A 119 -10.19 4.95 6.32
C GLU A 119 -10.75 4.60 4.95
N VAL A 120 -10.89 5.61 4.09
CA VAL A 120 -11.40 5.44 2.72
C VAL A 120 -10.53 4.47 1.93
N LYS A 121 -9.20 4.54 2.10
CA LYS A 121 -8.26 3.60 1.48
C LYS A 121 -8.52 2.15 1.90
N LEU A 122 -8.79 1.92 3.18
CA LEU A 122 -8.97 0.56 3.71
C LEU A 122 -10.34 -0.02 3.36
N GLN A 123 -11.39 0.82 3.37
CA GLN A 123 -12.71 0.45 2.86
C GLN A 123 -12.68 0.04 1.38
N LEU A 124 -11.95 0.78 0.54
CA LEU A 124 -11.79 0.44 -0.89
C LEU A 124 -10.96 -0.82 -1.13
N LEU A 125 -10.06 -1.18 -0.21
CA LEU A 125 -9.30 -2.44 -0.27
C LEU A 125 -10.08 -3.62 0.33
N GLY A 126 -11.32 -3.41 0.79
CA GLY A 126 -12.12 -4.44 1.46
C GLY A 126 -11.53 -4.88 2.81
N MET A 127 -10.68 -4.06 3.41
CA MET A 127 -10.08 -4.31 4.72
C MET A 127 -10.90 -3.60 5.80
N PRO A 128 -11.18 -4.25 6.94
CA PRO A 128 -11.85 -3.58 8.06
C PRO A 128 -10.94 -2.48 8.60
N PHE A 129 -11.41 -1.23 8.56
CA PHE A 129 -10.73 -0.12 9.24
C PHE A 129 -11.14 -0.10 10.71
N GLN A 130 -10.20 -0.35 11.61
CA GLN A 130 -10.35 0.00 13.03
C GLN A 130 -9.45 1.19 13.32
N TYR A 131 -10.05 2.38 13.35
CA TYR A 131 -9.39 3.57 13.85
C TYR A 131 -9.08 3.38 15.33
N ASN A 132 -7.79 3.32 15.69
CA ASN A 132 -7.35 3.30 17.08
C ASN A 132 -6.60 4.61 17.38
N PRO A 133 -7.23 5.57 18.08
CA PRO A 133 -6.63 6.87 18.39
C PRO A 133 -5.43 6.77 19.36
N ASP A 134 -5.23 5.64 20.05
CA ASP A 134 -4.26 5.52 21.15
C ASP A 134 -2.83 5.15 20.71
N LYS A 135 -2.57 4.95 19.41
CA LYS A 135 -1.21 4.61 18.93
C LYS A 135 -0.29 5.80 18.69
N ASN A 136 -0.70 7.01 19.09
CA ASN A 136 0.16 8.19 19.19
C ASN A 136 0.65 8.47 20.62
N VAL A 137 0.54 7.50 21.54
CA VAL A 137 1.22 7.60 22.83
C VAL A 137 2.67 7.14 22.66
N VAL A 138 3.56 8.13 22.59
CA VAL A 138 4.99 7.92 22.84
C VAL A 138 5.11 7.39 24.26
N SER A 139 5.62 6.17 24.40
CA SER A 139 5.99 5.59 25.69
C SER A 139 6.95 6.52 26.44
N GLU A 140 6.63 6.81 27.70
CA GLU A 140 7.48 7.48 28.69
C GLU A 140 8.89 6.88 28.78
#